data_AF-A0A2A2ZAW2-F1
#
_entry.id   AF-A0A2A2ZAW2-F1
#
_cell.length_a   1.000
_cell.length_b   1.000
_cell.length_c   1.000
_cell.angle_alpha   90.00
_cell.angle_beta   90.00
_cell.angle_gamma   90.00
#
_symmetry.space_group_name_H-M   'P 1'
#
loop_
_entity.id
_entity.type
_entity.pdbx_description
1 polymer ?
#
loop_
_entity_poly.entity_id
_entity_poly.type
_entity_poly.pdbx_seq_one_letter_code
_entity_poly.pdbx_strand_id
1 'polypeptide(L)'
;MAIRGDTTVGAAAAQSAGMHLPTDFPASPTGGDTRSAAIAAAATTFLAAARTETATFNSSVDQLREGMVAAPERVETADRQGAERVANSGGTVTV
;
A
#
# COMPACT_ATOMS: atom_id res chain seq x y z
N MET A 1 5.54 33.84 -0.86
CA MET A 1 4.53 32.85 -0.45
C MET A 1 4.85 31.56 -1.20
N ALA A 2 5.36 30.54 -0.51
CA ALA A 2 5.74 29.28 -1.16
C ALA A 2 4.51 28.37 -1.21
N ILE A 3 4.02 28.12 -2.43
CA ILE A 3 3.05 27.08 -2.75
C ILE A 3 3.84 25.76 -2.65
N ARG A 4 4.01 25.21 -1.45
CA ARG A 4 4.69 23.93 -1.25
C ARG A 4 3.70 22.92 -0.67
N GLY A 5 3.72 21.71 -1.22
CA GLY A 5 2.86 20.61 -0.83
C GLY A 5 3.26 20.06 0.52
N ASP A 6 2.32 19.99 1.46
CA ASP A 6 2.57 19.44 2.78
C ASP A 6 2.68 17.90 2.72
N THR A 7 3.91 17.38 2.71
CA THR A 7 4.19 15.95 2.68
C THR A 7 3.89 15.26 4.01
N THR A 8 3.77 16.02 5.11
CA THR A 8 3.50 15.45 6.44
C THR A 8 2.10 14.86 6.54
N VAL A 9 1.15 15.41 5.79
CA VAL A 9 -0.24 14.90 5.71
C VAL A 9 -0.28 13.50 5.09
N GLY A 10 0.52 13.24 4.05
CA GLY A 10 0.59 11.91 3.42
C GLY A 10 1.16 10.84 4.37
N ALA A 11 2.23 11.20 5.09
CA ALA A 11 2.82 10.32 6.10
C ALA A 11 1.89 10.04 7.27
N ALA A 12 1.15 11.04 7.75
CA ALA A 12 0.15 10.85 8.81
C ALA A 12 -1.02 9.97 8.33
N ALA A 13 -1.51 10.21 7.12
CA ALA A 13 -2.62 9.43 6.57
C ALA A 13 -2.22 7.98 6.29
N ALA A 14 -1.00 7.72 5.81
CA ALA A 14 -0.47 6.37 5.62
C ALA A 14 -0.47 5.54 6.92
N GLN A 15 -0.13 6.14 8.07
CA GLN A 15 -0.13 5.44 9.36
C GLN A 15 -1.53 4.98 9.79
N SER A 16 -2.58 5.64 9.30
CA SER A 16 -3.97 5.28 9.57
C SER A 16 -4.61 4.38 8.50
N ALA A 17 -3.89 4.10 7.41
CA ALA A 17 -4.44 3.38 6.26
C ALA A 17 -4.44 1.87 6.52
N GLY A 18 -5.60 1.37 6.98
CA GLY A 18 -5.89 -0.05 7.16
C GLY A 18 -5.06 -0.74 8.24
N MET A 19 -5.46 -1.95 8.60
CA MET A 19 -4.72 -2.85 9.48
C MET A 19 -4.48 -4.16 8.76
N HIS A 20 -3.31 -4.77 8.99
CA HIS A 20 -3.08 -6.12 8.49
C HIS A 20 -4.05 -7.11 9.15
N LEU A 21 -4.54 -8.04 8.36
CA LEU A 21 -5.27 -9.21 8.84
C LEU A 21 -4.29 -10.24 9.42
N PRO A 22 -4.72 -11.02 10.44
CA PRO A 22 -3.89 -12.03 11.06
C PRO A 22 -3.54 -13.15 10.07
N THR A 23 -2.29 -13.58 10.08
CA THR A 23 -1.78 -14.67 9.21
C THR A 23 -1.77 -16.03 9.89
N ASP A 24 -2.14 -16.08 11.15
CA ASP A 24 -2.14 -17.30 11.96
C ASP A 24 -3.47 -18.03 11.75
N PHE A 25 -3.44 -19.01 10.84
CA PHE A 25 -4.58 -19.88 10.58
C PHE A 25 -4.49 -21.18 11.38
N PRO A 26 -5.63 -21.70 11.87
CA PRO A 26 -5.66 -23.00 12.53
C PRO A 26 -5.17 -24.11 11.60
N ALA A 27 -4.71 -25.21 12.21
CA ALA A 27 -4.40 -26.42 11.48
C ALA A 27 -5.68 -27.01 10.85
N SER A 28 -5.53 -27.66 9.70
CA SER A 28 -6.63 -28.36 9.05
C SER A 28 -7.08 -29.56 9.90
N PRO A 29 -8.38 -29.85 10.01
CA PRO A 29 -8.86 -31.03 10.72
C PRO A 29 -8.39 -32.33 10.05
N THR A 30 -8.26 -33.40 10.84
CA THR A 30 -7.91 -34.75 10.37
C THR A 30 -9.01 -35.75 10.70
N GLY A 31 -9.20 -36.77 9.88
CA GLY A 31 -10.09 -37.89 10.19
C GLY A 31 -9.80 -39.13 9.34
N GLY A 32 -10.10 -40.32 9.89
CA GLY A 32 -9.69 -41.61 9.32
C GLY A 32 -10.69 -42.26 8.38
N ASP A 33 -11.97 -41.87 8.41
CA ASP A 33 -12.98 -42.36 7.48
C ASP A 33 -13.09 -41.48 6.22
N THR A 34 -13.65 -42.04 5.15
CA THR A 34 -13.76 -41.39 3.84
C THR A 34 -14.50 -40.05 3.88
N ARG A 35 -15.54 -39.92 4.72
CA ARG A 35 -16.31 -38.67 4.84
C ARG A 35 -15.49 -37.61 5.55
N SER A 36 -14.84 -37.96 6.64
CA SER A 36 -13.95 -37.04 7.36
C SER A 36 -12.75 -36.61 6.50
N ALA A 37 -12.20 -37.51 5.67
CA ALA A 37 -11.14 -37.17 4.72
C ALA A 37 -11.59 -36.15 3.67
N ALA A 38 -12.81 -36.28 3.13
CA ALA A 38 -13.37 -35.31 2.19
C ALA A 38 -13.56 -33.92 2.82
N ILE A 39 -14.03 -33.88 4.07
CA ILE A 39 -14.17 -32.62 4.83
C ILE A 39 -12.80 -32.00 5.10
N ALA A 40 -11.81 -32.80 5.51
CA ALA A 40 -10.44 -32.36 5.72
C ALA A 40 -9.83 -31.77 4.45
N ALA A 41 -10.06 -32.39 3.29
CA ALA A 41 -9.61 -31.88 2.00
C ALA A 41 -10.24 -30.50 1.69
N ALA A 42 -11.55 -30.37 1.84
CA ALA A 42 -12.26 -29.11 1.62
C ALA A 42 -11.79 -28.00 2.57
N ALA A 43 -11.62 -28.31 3.86
CA ALA A 43 -11.09 -27.37 4.85
C ALA A 43 -9.65 -26.94 4.52
N THR A 44 -8.82 -27.86 4.05
CA THR A 44 -7.45 -27.57 3.63
C THR A 44 -7.42 -26.60 2.44
N THR A 45 -8.25 -26.85 1.43
CA THR A 45 -8.39 -25.96 0.27
C THR A 45 -8.87 -24.57 0.68
N PHE A 46 -9.88 -24.50 1.55
CA PHE A 46 -10.37 -23.23 2.08
C PHE A 46 -9.28 -22.46 2.84
N LEU A 47 -8.56 -23.12 3.74
CA LEU A 47 -7.48 -22.49 4.50
C LEU A 47 -6.33 -22.02 3.60
N ALA A 48 -6.01 -22.75 2.54
CA ALA A 48 -5.00 -22.33 1.57
C ALA A 48 -5.43 -21.06 0.79
N ALA A 49 -6.70 -21.00 0.38
CA ALA A 49 -7.26 -19.81 -0.26
C ALA A 49 -7.26 -18.62 0.70
N ALA A 50 -7.74 -18.80 1.94
CA ALA A 50 -7.78 -17.75 2.96
C ALA A 50 -6.38 -17.19 3.28
N ARG A 51 -5.35 -18.05 3.35
CA ARG A 51 -3.96 -17.63 3.50
C ARG A 51 -3.49 -16.74 2.35
N THR A 52 -3.82 -17.14 1.12
CA THR A 52 -3.44 -16.40 -0.09
C THR A 52 -4.11 -15.03 -0.13
N GLU A 53 -5.42 -14.99 0.08
CA GLU A 53 -6.19 -13.73 0.09
C GLU A 53 -5.73 -12.78 1.20
N THR A 54 -5.42 -13.32 2.39
CA THR A 54 -4.88 -12.52 3.51
C THR A 54 -3.53 -11.91 3.17
N ALA A 55 -2.63 -12.67 2.53
CA ALA A 55 -1.35 -12.16 2.08
C ALA A 55 -1.52 -11.06 1.02
N THR A 56 -2.43 -11.25 0.05
CA THR A 56 -2.74 -10.25 -0.97
C THR A 56 -3.32 -8.98 -0.37
N PHE A 57 -4.24 -9.10 0.59
CA PHE A 57 -4.83 -7.96 1.29
C PHE A 57 -3.76 -7.18 2.06
N ASN A 58 -2.93 -7.86 2.85
CA ASN A 58 -1.87 -7.20 3.62
C ASN A 58 -0.86 -6.49 2.72
N SER A 59 -0.49 -7.11 1.59
CA SER A 59 0.36 -6.47 0.58
C SER A 59 -0.30 -5.23 -0.05
N SER A 60 -1.61 -5.26 -0.28
CA SER A 60 -2.36 -4.12 -0.81
C SER A 60 -2.43 -2.97 0.19
N VAL A 61 -2.56 -3.28 1.48
CA VAL A 61 -2.47 -2.28 2.56
C VAL A 61 -1.09 -1.62 2.56
N ASP A 62 -0.01 -2.39 2.40
CA ASP A 62 1.35 -1.83 2.36
C ASP A 62 1.56 -0.93 1.14
N GLN A 63 1.13 -1.37 -0.05
CA GLN A 63 1.17 -0.56 -1.27
C GLN A 63 0.37 0.74 -1.15
N LEU A 64 -0.78 0.70 -0.48
CA LEU A 64 -1.57 1.90 -0.20
C LEU A 64 -0.79 2.89 0.67
N ARG A 65 -0.17 2.41 1.77
CA ARG A 65 0.63 3.25 2.67
C ARG A 65 1.81 3.89 1.94
N GLU A 66 2.55 3.10 1.16
CA GLU A 66 3.65 3.59 0.33
C GLU A 66 3.17 4.65 -0.67
N GLY A 67 2.04 4.40 -1.34
CA GLY A 67 1.44 5.35 -2.29
C GLY A 67 1.05 6.68 -1.63
N MET A 68 0.50 6.63 -0.41
CA MET A 68 0.08 7.82 0.34
C MET A 68 1.26 8.68 0.79
N VAL A 69 2.43 8.07 1.06
CA VAL A 69 3.69 8.81 1.32
C VAL A 69 4.27 9.37 0.03
N ALA A 70 4.37 8.54 -1.02
CA ALA A 70 5.05 8.90 -2.25
C ALA A 70 4.30 9.92 -3.12
N ALA A 71 2.97 10.01 -3.01
CA ALA A 71 2.16 10.94 -3.80
C ALA A 71 2.48 12.42 -3.52
N PRO A 72 2.41 12.93 -2.27
CA PRO A 72 2.73 14.31 -1.99
C PRO A 72 4.23 14.64 -2.21
N GLU A 73 5.14 13.68 -1.97
CA GLU A 73 6.57 13.87 -2.26
C GLU A 73 6.85 14.11 -3.74
N ARG A 74 6.12 13.41 -4.62
CA ARG A 74 6.21 13.62 -6.08
C ARG A 74 5.71 15.00 -6.49
N VAL A 75 4.60 15.47 -5.88
CA VAL A 75 4.07 16.82 -6.14
C VAL A 75 5.06 17.88 -5.67
N GLU A 76 5.56 17.80 -4.43
CA GLU A 76 6.54 18.75 -3.89
C GLU A 76 7.84 18.79 -4.72
N THR A 77 8.28 17.63 -5.23
CA THR A 77 9.45 17.56 -6.11
C THR A 77 9.20 18.22 -7.46
N ALA A 78 8.04 17.97 -8.07
CA ALA A 78 7.66 18.59 -9.34
C ALA A 78 7.51 20.12 -9.21
N ASP A 79 6.89 20.59 -8.12
CA ASP A 79 6.73 22.02 -7.82
C ASP A 79 8.09 22.71 -7.67
N ARG A 80 9.03 22.08 -6.95
CA ARG A 80 10.40 22.59 -6.79
C ARG A 80 11.12 22.73 -8.13
N GLN A 81 11.06 21.68 -8.97
CA GLN A 81 11.67 21.71 -10.30
C GLN A 81 11.02 22.76 -11.21
N GLY A 82 9.70 22.94 -11.12
CA GLY A 82 8.98 23.98 -11.84
C GLY A 82 9.43 25.38 -11.43
N ALA A 83 9.54 25.63 -10.13
CA ALA A 83 10.03 26.90 -9.58
C ALA A 83 11.47 27.21 -10.02
N GLU A 84 12.37 26.22 -9.98
CA GLU A 84 13.74 26.35 -10.47
C GLU A 84 13.81 26.70 -11.95
N ARG A 85 12.96 26.09 -12.79
CA ARG A 85 12.89 26.43 -14.22
C ARG A 85 12.41 27.85 -14.44
N VAL A 86 11.39 28.30 -13.71
CA VAL A 86 10.89 29.68 -13.81
C VAL A 86 11.97 30.68 -13.39
N ALA A 87 12.64 30.44 -12.26
CA ALA A 87 13.70 31.32 -11.77
C ALA A 87 14.86 31.47 -12.78
N ASN A 88 15.16 30.40 -13.52
CA ASN A 88 16.21 30.38 -14.54
C ASN A 88 15.72 30.72 -15.97
N SER A 89 14.44 31.06 -16.15
CA SER A 89 13.85 31.38 -17.46
C SER A 89 13.92 32.85 -17.86
N GLY A 90 14.38 33.72 -16.94
CA GLY A 90 14.54 35.15 -17.17
C GLY A 90 15.70 35.46 -18.11
N GLY A 91 15.44 35.40 -19.42
CA GLY A 91 16.32 36.04 -20.41
C GLY A 91 16.28 37.56 -20.22
N THR A 92 17.44 38.19 -20.04
CA THR A 92 17.58 39.64 -20.12
C THR A 92 17.23 40.09 -21.53
N VAL A 93 16.05 40.68 -21.72
CA VAL A 93 15.73 41.43 -22.93
C VAL A 93 16.43 42.79 -22.80
N THR A 94 17.58 42.93 -23.44
CA THR A 94 18.19 44.24 -23.69
C THR A 94 17.36 44.94 -24.77
N VAL A 95 16.69 46.03 -24.39
CA VAL A 95 15.98 46.93 -25.32
C VAL A 95 16.92 48.07 -25.73
#